data_AF-A0A4S8MNA6-F1
#
_entry.id   AF-A0A4S8MNA6-F1
#
_cell.length_a   1.000
_cell.length_b   1.000
_cell.length_c   1.000
_cell.angle_alpha   90.00
_cell.angle_beta   90.00
_cell.angle_gamma   90.00
#
_symmetry.space_group_name_H-M   'P 1'
#
loop_
_entity.id
_entity.type
_entity.pdbx_description
1 polymer ?
#
loop_
_entity_poly.entity_id
_entity_poly.type
_entity_poly.pdbx_seq_one_letter_code
_entity_poly.pdbx_strand_id
1 'polypeptide(L)' 'HSEWTESDCNALLTYVEEKKASSENSKGFKNSFWQGCAVVLNQKRTAGGPKTWTACRSKWQRDVSLFIRLNAFR' A
#
# COMPACT_ATOMS: atom_id res chain seq x y z
N HIS A 1 -6.84 -16.32 -5.90
CA HIS A 1 -6.04 -15.52 -4.96
C HIS A 1 -5.70 -14.18 -5.62
N SER A 2 -5.69 -13.06 -4.89
CA SER A 2 -5.20 -11.80 -5.45
C SER A 2 -3.67 -11.84 -5.51
N GLU A 3 -3.10 -12.07 -6.70
CA GLU A 3 -1.65 -12.01 -6.90
C GLU A 3 -1.16 -10.58 -6.80
N TRP A 4 -0.12 -10.33 -6.01
CA TRP A 4 0.54 -9.03 -5.90
C TRP A 4 1.78 -9.05 -6.79
N THR A 5 1.73 -8.30 -7.88
CA THR A 5 2.88 -8.12 -8.76
C THR A 5 3.86 -7.11 -8.15
N GLU A 6 5.09 -7.09 -8.65
CA GLU A 6 6.06 -6.05 -8.30
C GLU A 6 5.53 -4.64 -8.63
N SER A 7 4.81 -4.51 -9.74
CA SER A 7 4.16 -3.25 -10.13
C SER A 7 3.11 -2.80 -9.12
N ASP A 8 2.28 -3.72 -8.60
CA ASP A 8 1.31 -3.42 -7.54
C ASP A 8 2.00 -2.94 -6.25
N CYS A 9 3.12 -3.59 -5.88
CA CYS A 9 3.92 -3.23 -4.71
C CYS A 9 4.56 -1.86 -4.87
N ASN A 10 5.15 -1.56 -6.04
CA ASN A 10 5.73 -0.26 -6.33
C ASN A 10 4.66 0.84 -6.34
N ALA A 11 3.49 0.59 -6.94
CA ALA A 11 2.37 1.54 -6.92
C ALA A 11 1.86 1.80 -5.49
N LEU A 12 1.83 0.77 -4.63
CA LEU A 12 1.49 0.91 -3.22
C LEU A 12 2.51 1.80 -2.48
N LEU A 13 3.80 1.54 -2.66
CA LEU A 13 4.88 2.32 -2.04
C LEU A 13 4.84 3.78 -2.49
N THR A 14 4.79 4.03 -3.79
CA THR A 14 4.70 5.39 -4.36
C THR A 14 3.48 6.14 -3.81
N TYR A 15 2.31 5.51 -3.80
CA TYR A 15 1.10 6.14 -3.26
C TYR A 15 1.27 6.53 -1.79
N VAL A 16 1.86 5.65 -0.98
CA VAL A 16 2.08 5.94 0.43
C VAL A 16 3.12 7.04 0.62
N GLU A 17 4.23 7.04 -0.10
CA GLU A 17 5.24 8.09 -0.01
C GLU A 17 4.71 9.47 -0.40
N GLU A 18 3.91 9.56 -1.47
CA GLU A 18 3.31 10.80 -1.94
C GLU A 18 2.24 11.35 -0.97
N LYS A 19 1.49 10.46 -0.31
CA LYS A 19 0.31 10.83 0.47
C LYS A 19 0.52 10.75 1.98
N LYS A 20 1.62 10.17 2.48
CA LYS A 20 1.85 9.95 3.92
C LYS A 20 1.80 11.23 4.73
N ALA A 21 2.48 12.28 4.25
CA ALA A 21 2.60 13.56 4.95
C ALA A 21 1.24 14.26 5.19
N SER A 22 0.22 13.98 4.37
CA SER A 22 -1.10 14.61 4.47
C SER A 22 -2.17 13.71 5.11
N SER A 23 -1.88 12.42 5.29
CA SER A 23 -2.89 11.40 5.61
C SER A 23 -2.57 10.57 6.84
N GLU A 24 -1.34 10.64 7.33
CA GLU A 24 -0.89 9.96 8.54
C GLU A 24 -1.42 10.67 9.79
N ASN A 25 -2.05 9.92 10.69
CA ASN A 25 -2.38 10.38 12.03
C ASN A 25 -1.61 9.55 13.06
N SER A 26 -1.70 9.91 14.34
CA SER A 26 -1.02 9.19 15.44
C SER A 26 -1.40 7.70 15.56
N LYS A 27 -2.43 7.23 14.84
CA LYS A 27 -2.89 5.84 14.77
C LYS A 27 -2.68 5.20 13.38
N GLY A 28 -1.96 5.86 12.47
CA GLY A 28 -1.68 5.42 11.10
C GLY A 28 -2.65 5.98 10.04
N PHE A 29 -2.82 5.26 8.93
CA PHE A 29 -3.65 5.69 7.79
C PHE A 29 -5.14 5.34 7.96
N LYS A 30 -6.03 6.31 7.65
CA LYS A 30 -7.50 6.11 7.67
C LYS A 30 -7.96 5.14 6.58
N ASN A 31 -9.16 4.58 6.72
CA ASN A 31 -9.75 3.70 5.69
C ASN A 31 -9.90 4.42 4.33
N SER A 32 -10.24 5.71 4.33
CA SER A 32 -10.36 6.52 3.10
C SER A 32 -9.05 6.62 2.31
N PHE A 33 -7.91 6.64 3.00
CA PHE A 33 -6.60 6.58 2.36
C PHE A 33 -6.40 5.27 1.60
N TRP A 34 -6.74 4.15 2.23
CA TRP A 34 -6.65 2.83 1.59
C TRP A 34 -7.66 2.64 0.46
N GLN A 35 -8.83 3.28 0.55
CA GLN A 35 -9.80 3.32 -0.55
C GLN A 35 -9.23 4.07 -1.74
N GLY A 36 -8.64 5.25 -1.53
CA GLY A 36 -7.96 5.98 -2.60
C GLY A 36 -6.80 5.20 -3.22
N CYS A 37 -6.01 4.53 -2.37
CA CYS A 37 -4.93 3.64 -2.81
C CYS A 37 -5.46 2.51 -3.70
N ALA A 38 -6.52 1.82 -3.29
CA ALA A 38 -7.13 0.75 -4.07
C ALA A 38 -7.64 1.24 -5.43
N VAL A 39 -8.20 2.45 -5.53
CA VAL A 39 -8.62 3.03 -6.82
C VAL A 39 -7.41 3.19 -7.75
N VAL A 40 -6.32 3.78 -7.26
CA VAL A 40 -5.10 4.00 -8.05
C VAL A 40 -4.45 2.68 -8.48
N LEU A 41 -4.36 1.69 -7.57
CA LEU A 41 -3.81 0.39 -7.89
C LEU A 41 -4.65 -0.35 -8.94
N ASN A 42 -5.98 -0.27 -8.84
CA ASN A 42 -6.86 -0.91 -9.82
C ASN A 42 -6.84 -0.23 -11.19
N GLN A 43 -6.53 1.07 -11.28
CA GLN A 43 -6.28 1.76 -12.55
C GLN A 43 -5.00 1.28 -13.24
N LYS A 44 -3.99 0.87 -12.46
CA LYS A 44 -2.70 0.37 -12.94
C LYS A 44 -2.61 -1.15 -13.02
N ARG A 45 -3.68 -1.86 -12.65
CA ARG A 45 -3.69 -3.33 -12.53
C ARG A 45 -3.57 -3.99 -13.89
N THR A 46 -2.56 -4.83 -14.04
CA THR A 46 -2.31 -5.64 -15.25
C THR A 46 -2.61 -7.13 -15.06
N ALA A 47 -2.68 -7.62 -13.82
CA ALA A 47 -2.88 -9.03 -13.50
C ALA A 47 -3.63 -9.26 -12.16
N GLY A 48 -4.15 -10.48 -11.98
CA GLY A 48 -4.84 -10.91 -10.77
C GLY A 48 -6.20 -10.22 -10.52
N GLY A 49 -6.85 -10.57 -9.40
CA GLY A 49 -8.11 -9.93 -8.98
C GLY A 49 -7.95 -8.48 -8.50
N PRO A 50 -9.06 -7.69 -8.48
CA PRO A 50 -9.05 -6.32 -7.97
C PRO A 50 -8.49 -6.21 -6.56
N LYS A 51 -7.71 -5.17 -6.29
CA LYS A 51 -7.20 -4.89 -4.95
C LYS A 51 -8.25 -4.12 -4.16
N THR A 52 -8.67 -4.67 -3.03
CA THR A 52 -9.54 -3.97 -2.09
C THR A 52 -8.72 -3.07 -1.17
N TRP A 53 -9.36 -2.08 -0.57
CA TRP A 53 -8.71 -1.23 0.44
C TRP A 53 -8.16 -2.06 1.62
N THR A 54 -8.87 -3.14 2.00
CA THR A 54 -8.40 -4.08 3.02
C THR A 54 -7.12 -4.80 2.59
N ALA A 55 -7.04 -5.23 1.32
CA ALA A 55 -5.84 -5.87 0.78
C ALA A 55 -4.65 -4.89 0.77
N CYS A 56 -4.84 -3.64 0.35
CA CYS A 56 -3.79 -2.62 0.38
C CYS A 56 -3.27 -2.37 1.81
N ARG A 57 -4.18 -2.22 2.78
CA ARG A 57 -3.82 -2.05 4.19
C ARG A 57 -3.06 -3.26 4.74
N SER A 58 -3.57 -4.47 4.51
CA SER A 58 -2.93 -5.69 5.00
C SER A 58 -1.55 -5.91 4.36
N LYS A 59 -1.39 -5.59 3.07
CA LYS A 59 -0.11 -5.68 2.38
C LYS A 59 0.90 -4.68 2.98
N TRP A 60 0.50 -3.42 3.13
CA TRP A 60 1.32 -2.40 3.79
C TRP A 60 1.73 -2.80 5.21
N GLN A 61 0.81 -3.26 6.05
CA GLN A 61 1.14 -3.66 7.42
C GLN A 61 2.13 -4.83 7.48
N ARG A 62 2.03 -5.80 6.56
CA ARG A 62 2.96 -6.92 6.47
C ARG A 62 4.33 -6.47 5.97
N ASP A 63 4.37 -5.66 4.91
CA ASP A 63 5.61 -5.30 4.24
C ASP A 63 6.33 -4.12 4.90
N VAL A 64 5.64 -3.21 5.58
CA VAL A 64 6.27 -2.17 6.41
C VAL A 64 7.09 -2.76 7.53
N SER A 65 6.66 -3.89 8.11
CA SER A 65 7.48 -4.60 9.09
C SER A 65 8.81 -5.03 8.46
N LEU A 66 8.81 -5.44 7.19
CA LEU A 66 10.02 -5.77 6.43
C LEU A 66 10.82 -4.52 6.05
N PHE A 67 10.19 -3.45 5.57
CA PHE A 67 10.85 -2.20 5.19
C PHE A 67 11.47 -1.45 6.38
N ILE A 68 10.78 -1.36 7.52
CA ILE A 68 11.33 -0.80 8.75
C ILE A 68 12.49 -1.67 9.24
N ARG A 69 12.36 -3.01 9.21
CA ARG A 69 13.46 -3.90 9.57
C ARG A 69 14.66 -3.72 8.65
N LEU A 70 14.47 -3.64 7.33
CA LEU A 70 15.55 -3.47 6.36
C LEU A 70 16.23 -2.09 6.47
N ASN A 71 15.48 -1.02 6.75
CA ASN A 71 16.04 0.32 6.95
C ASN A 71 16.56 0.59 8.38
N ALA A 72 16.21 -0.23 9.38
CA ALA A 72 16.77 -0.13 10.72
C ALA A 72 18.18 -0.76 10.84
N PHE A 73 18.64 -1.47 9.80
CA PHE A 73 19.99 -2.03 9.71
C PHE A 73 20.93 -1.20 8.83
N ARG A 74 20.56 0.03 8.45
CA ARG A 74 21.40 0.91 7.63
C ARG A 74 21.93 2.10 8.41
#